data_AF-A0AAW9R294-F1
#
_entry.id   AF-A0AAW9R294-F1
#
_cell.length_a   1.000
_cell.length_b   1.000
_cell.length_c   1.000
_cell.angle_alpha   90.00
_cell.angle_beta   90.00
_cell.angle_gamma   90.00
#
_symmetry.space_group_name_H-M   'P 1'
#
loop_
_entity.id
_entity.type
_entity.pdbx_description
1 polymer ?
#
loop_
_entity_poly.entity_id
_entity_poly.type
_entity_poly.pdbx_seq_one_letter_code
_entity_poly.pdbx_strand_id
1 'polypeptide(L)'
;MKISTRTLLAAALLVALPTSGAMACTISNWNGTNTAAAANTGGPAEGIARYSGVCGLAVDSGKYVVDNTPGTEGTYRARFYVLTKATGTVTIFKASASDNGGGASVIEVDYTGSAFNFRSNGAAVGSGVAGIQANKWYSIEMLYVSGGNFTASVWGAGGTAEVGNVSGAAGTGTVGSAVLGAVAGSTGAASLGFDAFESTRSETTAIGRLCRGDANGDNVINVFDTAAVTAERVNGTLASGQPDCTEDGAINVFDTNCVVALRLASVTCN
;
A
#
# COMPACT_ATOMS: atom_id res chain seq x y z
N MET A 1 30.84 49.76 -24.55
CA MET A 1 29.62 49.35 -25.29
C MET A 1 29.49 47.83 -25.15
N LYS A 2 28.68 47.38 -24.19
CA LYS A 2 27.50 46.50 -24.33
C LYS A 2 27.74 45.08 -24.88
N ILE A 3 27.82 44.12 -23.93
CA ILE A 3 27.04 42.87 -23.75
C ILE A 3 26.89 41.92 -24.97
N SER A 4 27.32 40.65 -24.84
CA SER A 4 26.37 39.55 -24.51
C SER A 4 27.03 38.16 -24.48
N THR A 5 27.03 37.59 -23.28
CA THR A 5 27.06 36.16 -22.97
C THR A 5 25.90 35.44 -23.68
N ARG A 6 26.12 34.23 -24.20
CA ARG A 6 25.06 33.30 -24.58
C ARG A 6 25.26 31.98 -23.84
N THR A 7 24.64 31.95 -22.67
CA THR A 7 24.33 30.75 -21.89
C THR A 7 23.38 29.88 -22.72
N LEU A 8 23.80 28.67 -23.10
CA LEU A 8 22.89 27.66 -23.63
C LEU A 8 22.23 26.96 -22.45
N LEU A 9 20.99 27.35 -22.15
CA LEU A 9 20.07 26.56 -21.34
C LEU A 9 19.80 25.24 -22.07
N ALA A 10 20.24 24.12 -21.51
CA ALA A 10 19.66 22.83 -21.82
C ALA A 10 18.33 22.74 -21.08
N ALA A 11 17.24 22.80 -21.84
CA ALA A 11 15.88 22.67 -21.35
C ALA A 11 15.70 21.30 -20.69
N ALA A 12 15.37 21.30 -19.40
CA ALA A 12 14.83 20.14 -18.71
C ALA A 12 13.46 19.84 -19.33
N LEU A 13 13.43 18.84 -20.21
CA LEU A 13 12.19 18.27 -20.72
C LEU A 13 11.55 17.47 -19.58
N LEU A 14 10.75 18.16 -18.76
CA LEU A 14 9.86 17.53 -17.78
C LEU A 14 8.74 16.87 -18.59
N VAL A 15 9.02 15.67 -19.12
CA VAL A 15 7.97 14.81 -19.68
C VAL A 15 7.07 14.46 -18.51
N ALA A 16 5.91 15.11 -18.45
CA ALA A 16 4.78 14.66 -17.66
C ALA A 16 4.38 13.28 -18.19
N LEU A 17 5.05 12.24 -17.69
CA LEU A 17 4.58 10.87 -17.80
C LEU A 17 3.17 10.87 -17.20
N PRO A 18 2.15 10.38 -17.90
CA PRO A 18 0.88 10.13 -17.27
C PRO A 18 1.13 9.09 -16.18
N THR A 19 1.21 9.53 -14.92
CA THR A 19 1.17 8.66 -13.75
C THR A 19 -0.26 8.17 -13.57
N SER A 20 -0.79 7.48 -14.56
CA SER A 20 -1.92 6.56 -14.36
C SER A 20 -1.35 5.31 -13.68
N GLY A 21 -0.88 5.49 -12.45
CA GLY A 21 -0.46 4.40 -11.59
C GLY A 21 -1.68 3.58 -11.17
N ALA A 22 -1.44 2.33 -10.81
CA ALA A 22 -2.43 1.50 -10.14
C ALA A 22 -3.00 2.24 -8.91
N MET A 23 -4.31 2.52 -8.92
CA MET A 23 -5.01 3.21 -7.82
C MET A 23 -6.19 2.38 -7.33
N ALA A 24 -6.48 2.43 -6.03
CA ALA A 24 -7.55 1.65 -5.42
C ALA A 24 -8.95 2.03 -5.95
N CYS A 25 -9.18 3.28 -6.37
CA CYS A 25 -10.51 3.75 -6.82
C CYS A 25 -10.94 3.20 -8.19
N THR A 26 -10.02 2.69 -8.99
CA THR A 26 -10.23 2.55 -10.44
C THR A 26 -9.55 1.30 -10.95
N ILE A 27 -10.31 0.23 -11.10
CA ILE A 27 -9.84 -1.04 -11.70
C ILE A 27 -9.23 -0.80 -13.09
N SER A 28 -9.75 0.15 -13.87
CA SER A 28 -9.23 0.47 -15.22
C SER A 28 -7.78 1.01 -15.22
N ASN A 29 -7.28 1.51 -14.09
CA ASN A 29 -5.90 1.96 -13.97
C ASN A 29 -4.93 0.80 -13.72
N TRP A 30 -5.46 -0.40 -13.46
CA TRP A 30 -4.71 -1.65 -13.39
C TRP A 30 -4.71 -2.28 -14.78
N ASN A 31 -3.55 -2.22 -15.45
CA ASN A 31 -3.41 -2.50 -16.89
C ASN A 31 -3.26 -4.00 -17.25
N GLY A 32 -3.53 -4.92 -16.31
CA GLY A 32 -3.53 -6.35 -16.56
C GLY A 32 -4.90 -7.02 -16.50
N THR A 33 -4.89 -8.35 -16.56
CA THR A 33 -6.10 -9.18 -16.50
C THR A 33 -6.63 -9.25 -15.07
N ASN A 34 -7.40 -8.25 -14.67
CA ASN A 34 -8.03 -8.15 -13.36
C ASN A 34 -9.16 -9.17 -13.20
N THR A 35 -9.33 -9.73 -12.00
CA THR A 35 -10.50 -10.54 -11.63
C THR A 35 -11.46 -9.79 -10.70
N ALA A 36 -10.96 -8.77 -10.01
CA ALA A 36 -11.76 -7.77 -9.32
C ALA A 36 -12.53 -6.90 -10.34
N ALA A 37 -13.74 -6.49 -9.97
CA ALA A 37 -14.63 -5.68 -10.78
C ALA A 37 -14.81 -4.28 -10.16
N ALA A 38 -15.47 -3.37 -10.87
CA ALA A 38 -15.74 -2.01 -10.37
C ALA A 38 -16.48 -2.00 -9.02
N ALA A 39 -17.33 -3.00 -8.74
CA ALA A 39 -18.02 -3.14 -7.47
C ALA A 39 -17.08 -3.45 -6.28
N ASN A 40 -15.83 -3.83 -6.55
CA ASN A 40 -14.79 -4.01 -5.54
C ASN A 40 -14.10 -2.69 -5.15
N THR A 41 -14.39 -1.58 -5.82
CA THR A 41 -13.79 -0.27 -5.55
C THR A 41 -14.86 0.71 -5.08
N GLY A 42 -14.53 1.55 -4.11
CA GLY A 42 -15.48 2.53 -3.57
C GLY A 42 -15.02 3.06 -2.22
N GLY A 43 -15.86 3.86 -1.58
CA GLY A 43 -15.61 4.41 -0.25
C GLY A 43 -16.57 3.84 0.81
N PRO A 44 -16.66 4.52 1.96
CA PRO A 44 -17.51 4.10 3.06
C PRO A 44 -19.00 3.99 2.70
N ALA A 45 -19.49 4.80 1.74
CA ALA A 45 -20.88 4.75 1.28
C ALA A 45 -21.22 3.40 0.60
N GLU A 46 -20.24 2.78 -0.05
CA GLU A 46 -20.34 1.46 -0.66
C GLU A 46 -20.01 0.32 0.34
N GLY A 47 -19.77 0.64 1.61
CA GLY A 47 -19.32 -0.32 2.62
C GLY A 47 -17.86 -0.75 2.47
N ILE A 48 -17.08 -0.02 1.67
CA ILE A 48 -15.66 -0.31 1.42
C ILE A 48 -14.81 0.58 2.31
N ALA A 49 -14.03 -0.06 3.19
CA ALA A 49 -13.06 0.63 4.02
C ALA A 49 -11.90 1.15 3.16
N ARG A 50 -11.34 2.27 3.59
CA ARG A 50 -10.19 2.91 2.95
C ARG A 50 -9.17 3.32 3.99
N TYR A 51 -7.91 3.41 3.57
CA TYR A 51 -6.83 3.94 4.39
C TYR A 51 -6.51 5.38 4.04
N SER A 52 -6.51 5.71 2.74
CA SER A 52 -6.12 7.01 2.21
C SER A 52 -7.09 7.49 1.12
N GLY A 53 -7.14 8.80 0.88
CA GLY A 53 -7.97 9.35 -0.20
C GLY A 53 -9.46 9.07 0.03
N VAL A 54 -10.24 8.92 -1.03
CA VAL A 54 -11.72 8.82 -0.93
C VAL A 54 -12.27 7.42 -1.16
N CYS A 55 -11.40 6.44 -1.43
CA CYS A 55 -11.80 5.10 -1.85
C CYS A 55 -10.77 4.05 -1.39
N GLY A 56 -11.17 2.78 -1.45
CA GLY A 56 -10.29 1.62 -1.30
C GLY A 56 -10.72 0.50 -2.25
N LEU A 57 -10.04 -0.64 -2.13
CA LEU A 57 -10.31 -1.86 -2.85
C LEU A 57 -10.71 -2.96 -1.86
N ALA A 58 -11.91 -3.53 -1.98
CA ALA A 58 -12.37 -4.68 -1.19
C ALA A 58 -12.40 -5.94 -2.05
N VAL A 59 -11.62 -6.97 -1.70
CA VAL A 59 -11.52 -8.20 -2.49
C VAL A 59 -11.87 -9.45 -1.69
N ASP A 60 -12.71 -10.27 -2.29
CA ASP A 60 -13.01 -11.63 -1.84
C ASP A 60 -11.98 -12.62 -2.37
N SER A 61 -12.07 -13.87 -1.91
CA SER A 61 -11.21 -14.96 -2.37
C SER A 61 -11.16 -15.07 -3.90
N GLY A 62 -9.94 -15.07 -4.47
CA GLY A 62 -9.72 -15.14 -5.92
C GLY A 62 -9.90 -13.81 -6.67
N LYS A 63 -10.18 -12.72 -5.96
CA LYS A 63 -10.30 -11.37 -6.55
C LYS A 63 -9.02 -10.58 -6.35
N TYR A 64 -8.52 -10.03 -7.45
CA TYR A 64 -7.28 -9.26 -7.49
C TYR A 64 -7.24 -8.32 -8.69
N VAL A 65 -6.29 -7.41 -8.62
CA VAL A 65 -5.90 -6.48 -9.67
C VAL A 65 -4.44 -6.69 -10.06
N VAL A 66 -4.10 -6.35 -11.29
CA VAL A 66 -2.80 -6.65 -11.92
C VAL A 66 -2.22 -5.37 -12.52
N ASP A 67 -0.97 -5.12 -12.18
CA ASP A 67 -0.11 -4.11 -12.78
C ASP A 67 1.00 -4.81 -13.60
N ASN A 68 0.91 -4.70 -14.92
CA ASN A 68 1.92 -5.13 -15.91
C ASN A 68 2.89 -4.00 -16.29
N THR A 69 2.88 -2.86 -15.59
CA THR A 69 3.92 -1.83 -15.82
C THR A 69 5.34 -2.29 -15.46
N PRO A 70 5.59 -3.23 -14.52
CA PRO A 70 6.88 -3.89 -14.44
C PRO A 70 7.13 -4.70 -15.72
N GLY A 71 8.22 -4.45 -16.44
CA GLY A 71 8.51 -5.19 -17.68
C GLY A 71 9.49 -6.36 -17.46
N THR A 72 10.61 -6.05 -16.81
CA THR A 72 11.69 -6.99 -16.45
C THR A 72 12.56 -6.38 -15.35
N GLU A 73 11.96 -6.01 -14.23
CA GLU A 73 12.65 -5.23 -13.20
C GLU A 73 13.55 -6.13 -12.34
N GLY A 74 14.87 -5.86 -12.34
CA GLY A 74 15.81 -6.51 -11.42
C GLY A 74 15.73 -5.95 -10.00
N THR A 75 15.21 -4.73 -9.84
CA THR A 75 14.94 -4.09 -8.56
C THR A 75 13.48 -3.68 -8.53
N TYR A 76 12.77 -4.08 -7.47
CA TYR A 76 11.36 -3.76 -7.30
C TYR A 76 11.07 -3.41 -5.85
N ARG A 77 10.54 -2.22 -5.64
CA ARG A 77 10.04 -1.76 -4.33
C ARG A 77 8.53 -1.53 -4.45
N ALA A 78 7.77 -2.04 -3.49
CA ALA A 78 6.33 -1.79 -3.44
C ALA A 78 5.85 -1.58 -2.01
N ARG A 79 4.90 -0.66 -1.85
CA ARG A 79 4.12 -0.44 -0.63
C ARG A 79 2.65 -0.64 -0.94
N PHE A 80 1.93 -1.28 -0.04
CA PHE A 80 0.47 -1.23 -0.03
C PHE A 80 -0.05 -1.32 1.40
N TYR A 81 -1.31 -0.97 1.56
CA TYR A 81 -2.05 -1.15 2.79
C TYR A 81 -3.01 -2.31 2.67
N VAL A 82 -3.15 -3.08 3.74
CA VAL A 82 -4.11 -4.19 3.83
C VAL A 82 -4.90 -4.11 5.14
N LEU A 83 -6.23 -4.26 5.04
CA LEU A 83 -7.13 -4.40 6.18
C LEU A 83 -7.38 -5.88 6.44
N THR A 84 -6.89 -6.37 7.58
CA THR A 84 -6.77 -7.79 7.94
C THR A 84 -8.09 -8.44 8.37
N LYS A 85 -9.05 -8.51 7.45
CA LYS A 85 -10.37 -9.12 7.67
C LYS A 85 -10.40 -10.63 7.42
N ALA A 86 -9.39 -11.18 6.76
CA ALA A 86 -9.37 -12.60 6.42
C ALA A 86 -9.15 -13.50 7.64
N THR A 87 -9.85 -14.63 7.67
CA THR A 87 -9.70 -15.64 8.74
C THR A 87 -8.91 -16.87 8.29
N GLY A 88 -8.63 -17.00 6.99
CA GLY A 88 -7.83 -18.07 6.41
C GLY A 88 -6.45 -17.60 5.95
N THR A 89 -5.64 -18.53 5.45
CA THR A 89 -4.38 -18.19 4.77
C THR A 89 -4.65 -17.77 3.34
N VAL A 90 -4.08 -16.62 2.95
CA VAL A 90 -4.28 -16.01 1.64
C VAL A 90 -3.02 -15.28 1.18
N THR A 91 -2.64 -15.48 -0.08
CA THR A 91 -1.60 -14.69 -0.73
C THR A 91 -2.20 -13.34 -1.10
N ILE A 92 -1.75 -12.28 -0.43
CA ILE A 92 -2.29 -10.91 -0.55
C ILE A 92 -1.55 -10.06 -1.59
N PHE A 93 -0.34 -10.48 -1.95
CA PHE A 93 0.47 -9.85 -2.97
C PHE A 93 1.35 -10.89 -3.66
N LYS A 94 1.48 -10.77 -4.98
CA LYS A 94 2.36 -11.60 -5.79
C LYS A 94 3.01 -10.75 -6.89
N ALA A 95 4.33 -10.75 -6.96
CA ALA A 95 5.07 -10.28 -8.13
C ALA A 95 5.58 -11.49 -8.93
N SER A 96 5.42 -11.47 -10.25
CA SER A 96 5.77 -12.61 -11.12
C SER A 96 6.67 -12.18 -12.27
N ALA A 97 7.34 -13.16 -12.90
CA ALA A 97 8.31 -12.90 -13.96
C ALA A 97 7.71 -12.56 -15.34
N SER A 98 6.38 -12.61 -15.47
CA SER A 98 5.68 -12.28 -16.72
C SER A 98 4.37 -11.58 -16.41
N ASP A 99 3.76 -10.99 -17.43
CA ASP A 99 2.48 -10.31 -17.35
C ASP A 99 1.37 -11.17 -16.73
N ASN A 100 0.38 -10.50 -16.15
CA ASN A 100 -0.85 -11.10 -15.63
C ASN A 100 -0.63 -12.14 -14.53
N GLY A 101 0.39 -11.92 -13.69
CA GLY A 101 0.77 -12.86 -12.65
C GLY A 101 1.32 -14.20 -13.17
N GLY A 102 1.69 -14.26 -14.45
CA GLY A 102 2.22 -15.42 -15.13
C GLY A 102 3.71 -15.65 -14.88
N GLY A 103 4.20 -16.83 -15.27
CA GLY A 103 5.59 -17.22 -15.04
C GLY A 103 5.88 -17.59 -13.58
N ALA A 104 7.17 -17.60 -13.22
CA ALA A 104 7.60 -17.91 -11.87
C ALA A 104 7.24 -16.78 -10.89
N SER A 105 6.80 -17.14 -9.68
CA SER A 105 6.67 -16.19 -8.57
C SER A 105 8.05 -15.65 -8.17
N VAL A 106 8.17 -14.34 -8.05
CA VAL A 106 9.41 -13.65 -7.65
C VAL A 106 9.29 -13.14 -6.22
N ILE A 107 8.13 -12.55 -5.88
CA ILE A 107 7.80 -12.07 -4.54
C ILE A 107 6.41 -12.56 -4.20
N GLU A 108 6.21 -13.09 -3.01
CA GLU A 108 4.88 -13.41 -2.48
C GLU A 108 4.76 -12.93 -1.03
N VAL A 109 3.58 -12.41 -0.68
CA VAL A 109 3.21 -12.10 0.69
C VAL A 109 1.96 -12.89 1.03
N ASP A 110 2.05 -13.72 2.06
CA ASP A 110 0.94 -14.51 2.57
C ASP A 110 0.50 -13.96 3.93
N TYR A 111 -0.79 -13.73 4.09
CA TYR A 111 -1.41 -13.44 5.38
C TYR A 111 -2.05 -14.72 5.92
N THR A 112 -1.75 -15.08 7.18
CA THR A 112 -2.23 -16.33 7.82
C THR A 112 -3.36 -16.14 8.81
N GLY A 113 -3.91 -14.93 8.91
CA GLY A 113 -4.83 -14.54 10.00
C GLY A 113 -4.10 -13.90 11.20
N SER A 114 -2.82 -14.19 11.41
CA SER A 114 -2.04 -13.66 12.54
C SER A 114 -0.58 -13.30 12.24
N ALA A 115 -0.12 -13.55 11.02
CA ALA A 115 1.22 -13.21 10.57
C ALA A 115 1.22 -12.84 9.07
N PHE A 116 2.22 -12.06 8.67
CA PHE A 116 2.62 -11.89 7.28
C PHE A 116 3.90 -12.69 7.01
N ASN A 117 3.86 -13.59 6.04
CA ASN A 117 5.01 -14.37 5.59
C ASN A 117 5.45 -13.89 4.22
N PHE A 118 6.76 -13.81 4.04
CA PHE A 118 7.36 -13.28 2.81
C PHE A 118 8.13 -14.39 2.12
N ARG A 119 7.97 -14.48 0.80
CA ARG A 119 8.73 -15.43 -0.03
C ARG A 119 9.41 -14.69 -1.18
N SER A 120 10.62 -15.12 -1.49
CA SER A 120 11.39 -14.72 -2.67
C SER A 120 11.69 -15.96 -3.50
N ASN A 121 11.29 -15.95 -4.78
CA ASN A 121 11.48 -17.07 -5.70
C ASN A 121 11.02 -18.43 -5.13
N GLY A 122 9.91 -18.43 -4.39
CA GLY A 122 9.34 -19.62 -3.75
C GLY A 122 9.97 -20.03 -2.41
N ALA A 123 11.08 -19.41 -1.99
CA ALA A 123 11.71 -19.64 -0.69
C ALA A 123 11.24 -18.63 0.36
N ALA A 124 11.04 -19.05 1.61
CA ALA A 124 10.71 -18.15 2.70
C ALA A 124 11.88 -17.19 3.02
N VAL A 125 11.56 -15.92 3.29
CA VAL A 125 12.52 -14.91 3.72
C VAL A 125 12.27 -14.57 5.19
N GLY A 126 13.26 -14.89 6.04
CA GLY A 126 13.13 -14.71 7.48
C GLY A 126 12.03 -15.58 8.11
N SER A 127 11.58 -15.21 9.31
CA SER A 127 10.54 -15.91 10.07
C SER A 127 9.12 -15.38 9.83
N GLY A 128 8.96 -14.40 8.93
CA GLY A 128 7.73 -13.60 8.82
C GLY A 128 7.56 -12.60 9.98
N VAL A 129 6.51 -11.79 9.91
CA VAL A 129 6.09 -10.84 10.95
C VAL A 129 4.83 -11.35 11.62
N ALA A 130 4.94 -11.72 12.91
CA ALA A 130 3.83 -12.23 13.72
C ALA A 130 3.14 -11.13 14.52
N GLY A 131 2.07 -11.49 15.26
CA GLY A 131 1.34 -10.55 16.11
C GLY A 131 0.38 -9.64 15.35
N ILE A 132 0.02 -10.02 14.12
CA ILE A 132 -0.93 -9.29 13.28
C ILE A 132 -2.32 -9.49 13.85
N GLN A 133 -2.98 -8.38 14.15
CA GLN A 133 -4.33 -8.32 14.69
C GLN A 133 -5.32 -8.36 13.53
N ALA A 134 -6.46 -9.03 13.74
CA ALA A 134 -7.56 -8.98 12.80
C ALA A 134 -8.24 -7.60 12.81
N ASN A 135 -8.86 -7.24 11.69
CA ASN A 135 -9.57 -5.97 11.48
C ASN A 135 -8.69 -4.73 11.75
N LYS A 136 -7.43 -4.78 11.32
CA LYS A 136 -6.51 -3.65 11.42
C LYS A 136 -5.85 -3.35 10.08
N TRP A 137 -5.59 -2.08 9.81
CA TRP A 137 -4.77 -1.68 8.67
C TRP A 137 -3.30 -1.89 8.96
N TYR A 138 -2.59 -2.41 7.97
CA TYR A 138 -1.14 -2.56 7.95
C TYR A 138 -0.56 -2.06 6.64
N SER A 139 0.46 -1.21 6.74
CA SER A 139 1.39 -0.90 5.65
C SER A 139 2.40 -2.03 5.53
N ILE A 140 2.57 -2.55 4.33
CA ILE A 140 3.65 -3.47 4.00
C ILE A 140 4.49 -2.80 2.91
N GLU A 141 5.76 -2.54 3.20
CA GLU A 141 6.72 -2.11 2.19
C GLU A 141 7.78 -3.19 2.00
N MET A 142 8.08 -3.52 0.75
CA MET A 142 9.07 -4.52 0.37
C MET A 142 10.08 -3.94 -0.60
N LEU A 143 11.32 -4.39 -0.49
CA LEU A 143 12.37 -4.24 -1.50
C LEU A 143 12.85 -5.63 -1.92
N TYR A 144 12.90 -5.85 -3.23
CA TYR A 144 13.56 -6.98 -3.85
C TYR A 144 14.66 -6.47 -4.80
N VAL A 145 15.85 -7.03 -4.67
CA VAL A 145 16.98 -6.84 -5.60
C VAL A 145 17.44 -8.21 -6.07
N SER A 146 17.29 -8.52 -7.35
CA SER A 146 17.61 -9.84 -7.93
C SER A 146 19.04 -10.29 -7.59
N GLY A 147 19.17 -11.45 -6.96
CA GLY A 147 20.45 -12.00 -6.51
C GLY A 147 21.13 -11.19 -5.39
N GLY A 148 20.45 -10.19 -4.85
CA GLY A 148 20.89 -9.30 -3.79
C GLY A 148 20.02 -9.44 -2.54
N ASN A 149 19.53 -8.32 -2.04
CA ASN A 149 18.80 -8.28 -0.76
C ASN A 149 17.28 -8.30 -0.98
N PHE A 150 16.58 -8.99 -0.09
CA PHE A 150 15.16 -8.85 0.14
C PHE A 150 14.94 -8.22 1.52
N THR A 151 14.11 -7.18 1.59
CA THR A 151 13.62 -6.65 2.88
C THR A 151 12.14 -6.42 2.82
N ALA A 152 11.48 -6.53 3.97
CA ALA A 152 10.12 -6.02 4.15
C ALA A 152 9.94 -5.42 5.54
N SER A 153 9.16 -4.35 5.63
CA SER A 153 8.74 -3.73 6.89
C SER A 153 7.23 -3.69 6.99
N VAL A 154 6.73 -3.88 8.21
CA VAL A 154 5.29 -3.90 8.52
C VAL A 154 5.01 -2.89 9.62
N TRP A 155 4.08 -1.97 9.34
CA TRP A 155 3.63 -0.93 10.26
C TRP A 155 2.11 -0.94 10.32
N GLY A 156 1.49 -0.58 11.43
CA GLY A 156 0.02 -0.51 11.48
C GLY A 156 -0.58 -0.69 12.86
N ALA A 157 -1.84 -1.12 12.88
CA ALA A 157 -2.65 -1.42 14.06
C ALA A 157 -2.69 -0.32 15.14
N GLY A 158 -2.64 0.94 14.73
CA GLY A 158 -2.67 2.06 15.67
C GLY A 158 -1.36 2.21 16.45
N GLY A 159 -0.28 1.53 16.05
CA GLY A 159 1.07 1.66 16.63
C GLY A 159 1.94 2.78 16.02
N THR A 160 2.72 3.45 16.88
CA THR A 160 3.77 4.42 16.48
C THR A 160 5.11 3.76 16.16
N ALA A 161 5.27 2.47 16.44
CA ALA A 161 6.47 1.71 16.16
C ALA A 161 6.24 0.70 15.03
N GLU A 162 7.33 0.27 14.39
CA GLU A 162 7.31 -0.85 13.47
C GLU A 162 6.82 -2.11 14.18
N VAL A 163 5.90 -2.84 13.54
CA VAL A 163 5.36 -4.10 14.08
C VAL A 163 6.41 -5.21 13.91
N GLY A 164 7.11 -5.18 12.77
CA GLY A 164 8.28 -6.01 12.54
C GLY A 164 8.80 -5.87 11.12
N ASN A 165 9.93 -6.51 10.88
CA ASN A 165 10.56 -6.57 9.57
C ASN A 165 11.14 -7.95 9.29
N VAL A 166 11.44 -8.19 8.02
CA VAL A 166 12.24 -9.33 7.57
C VAL A 166 13.36 -8.83 6.67
N SER A 167 14.48 -9.54 6.69
CA SER A 167 15.58 -9.35 5.75
C SER A 167 16.21 -10.70 5.41
N GLY A 168 16.77 -10.79 4.21
CA GLY A 168 17.45 -12.00 3.74
C GLY A 168 17.88 -11.89 2.29
N ALA A 169 18.35 -13.00 1.73
CA ALA A 169 18.73 -13.06 0.33
C ALA A 169 17.49 -13.08 -0.57
N ALA A 170 17.50 -12.25 -1.61
CA ALA A 170 16.59 -12.37 -2.73
C ALA A 170 17.09 -13.46 -3.69
N GLY A 171 16.17 -14.24 -4.25
CA GLY A 171 16.51 -15.16 -5.34
C GLY A 171 16.87 -14.39 -6.62
N THR A 172 17.21 -15.13 -7.68
CA THR A 172 17.48 -14.56 -9.00
C THR A 172 16.20 -14.54 -9.84
N GLY A 173 15.90 -13.41 -10.47
CA GLY A 173 14.67 -13.24 -11.24
C GLY A 173 14.40 -11.79 -11.59
N THR A 174 13.41 -11.53 -12.44
CA THR A 174 12.96 -10.16 -12.73
C THR A 174 11.46 -10.07 -12.55
N VAL A 175 10.97 -8.92 -12.12
CA VAL A 175 9.54 -8.65 -11.94
C VAL A 175 8.96 -8.11 -13.26
N GLY A 176 8.04 -8.88 -13.85
CA GLY A 176 7.27 -8.53 -15.04
C GLY A 176 5.78 -8.27 -14.79
N SER A 177 5.29 -8.48 -13.56
CA SER A 177 3.99 -7.95 -13.12
C SER A 177 3.87 -7.98 -11.60
N ALA A 178 2.97 -7.17 -11.07
CA ALA A 178 2.54 -7.18 -9.68
C ALA A 178 1.03 -7.42 -9.60
N VAL A 179 0.63 -8.26 -8.65
CA VAL A 179 -0.76 -8.64 -8.40
C VAL A 179 -1.09 -8.30 -6.95
N LEU A 180 -2.14 -7.53 -6.74
CA LEU A 180 -2.62 -7.13 -5.41
C LEU A 180 -4.04 -7.65 -5.21
N GLY A 181 -4.28 -8.32 -4.08
CA GLY A 181 -5.59 -8.84 -3.71
C GLY A 181 -5.52 -10.25 -3.15
N ALA A 182 -6.64 -10.97 -3.10
CA ALA A 182 -6.67 -12.35 -2.60
C ALA A 182 -6.33 -13.34 -3.71
N VAL A 183 -5.05 -13.38 -4.10
CA VAL A 183 -4.53 -14.08 -5.29
C VAL A 183 -4.73 -15.59 -5.22
N ALA A 184 -4.45 -16.18 -4.05
CA ALA A 184 -4.57 -17.60 -3.79
C ALA A 184 -4.92 -17.84 -2.31
N GLY A 185 -5.58 -18.97 -2.01
CA GLY A 185 -6.08 -19.25 -0.66
C GLY A 185 -7.47 -18.69 -0.42
N SER A 186 -7.83 -18.48 0.84
CA SER A 186 -9.20 -18.08 1.23
C SER A 186 -9.17 -16.92 2.23
N THR A 187 -9.96 -15.90 1.93
CA THR A 187 -10.27 -14.79 2.85
C THR A 187 -11.31 -15.19 3.90
N GLY A 188 -11.98 -16.33 3.75
CA GLY A 188 -13.15 -16.68 4.53
C GLY A 188 -14.39 -15.91 4.06
N ALA A 189 -15.27 -15.55 5.00
CA ALA A 189 -16.53 -14.88 4.70
C ALA A 189 -16.42 -13.36 4.50
N ALA A 190 -15.27 -12.76 4.84
CA ALA A 190 -15.04 -11.33 4.75
C ALA A 190 -14.04 -10.99 3.63
N SER A 191 -14.27 -9.87 2.97
CA SER A 191 -13.35 -9.30 1.99
C SER A 191 -12.17 -8.63 2.70
N LEU A 192 -10.97 -8.80 2.17
CA LEU A 192 -9.80 -7.98 2.55
C LEU A 192 -9.95 -6.58 1.97
N GLY A 193 -9.50 -5.56 2.72
CA GLY A 193 -9.35 -4.20 2.19
C GLY A 193 -7.93 -3.96 1.73
N PHE A 194 -7.75 -3.22 0.63
CA PHE A 194 -6.46 -2.81 0.09
C PHE A 194 -6.49 -1.34 -0.31
N ASP A 195 -5.37 -0.65 -0.14
CA ASP A 195 -5.27 0.76 -0.50
C ASP A 195 -3.82 1.23 -0.68
N ALA A 196 -3.66 2.44 -1.25
CA ALA A 196 -2.41 3.18 -1.38
C ALA A 196 -1.22 2.35 -1.89
N PHE A 197 -1.51 1.50 -2.88
CA PHE A 197 -0.49 0.77 -3.63
C PHE A 197 0.42 1.76 -4.35
N GLU A 198 1.71 1.58 -4.17
CA GLU A 198 2.75 2.35 -4.83
C GLU A 198 3.94 1.45 -5.10
N SER A 199 4.58 1.62 -6.25
CA SER A 199 5.78 0.88 -6.59
C SER A 199 6.82 1.78 -7.24
N THR A 200 8.09 1.49 -6.96
CA THR A 200 9.24 2.19 -7.53
C THR A 200 10.35 1.19 -7.84
N ARG A 201 11.35 1.64 -8.60
CA ARG A 201 12.57 0.87 -8.89
C ARG A 201 13.75 1.39 -8.07
N SER A 202 13.46 2.17 -7.03
CA SER A 202 14.50 2.77 -6.18
C SER A 202 14.95 1.78 -5.11
N GLU A 203 16.23 1.45 -5.14
CA GLU A 203 16.86 0.65 -4.08
C GLU A 203 17.07 1.49 -2.82
N THR A 204 17.45 2.76 -2.97
CA THR A 204 17.92 3.63 -1.87
C THR A 204 16.84 4.53 -1.28
N THR A 205 15.74 4.76 -1.98
CA THR A 205 14.63 5.59 -1.51
C THR A 205 13.47 4.69 -1.12
N ALA A 206 13.20 4.60 0.19
CA ALA A 206 11.99 3.98 0.69
C ALA A 206 10.76 4.76 0.20
N ILE A 207 9.65 4.07 0.00
CA ILE A 207 8.36 4.73 -0.30
C ILE A 207 7.84 5.39 0.97
N GLY A 208 8.00 4.72 2.11
CA GLY A 208 7.57 5.20 3.41
C GLY A 208 6.09 4.96 3.67
N ARG A 209 5.78 4.77 4.95
CA ARG A 209 4.40 4.75 5.45
C ARG A 209 3.81 6.16 5.32
N LEU A 210 2.57 6.25 4.85
CA LEU A 210 1.76 7.47 4.91
C LEU A 210 1.59 7.96 6.36
N CYS A 211 1.35 9.26 6.50
CA CYS A 211 1.27 9.90 7.80
C CYS A 211 -0.04 9.57 8.52
N ARG A 212 0.00 8.60 9.42
CA ARG A 212 -1.19 8.20 10.18
C ARG A 212 -1.74 9.38 10.99
N GLY A 213 -3.00 9.72 10.74
CA GLY A 213 -3.70 10.82 11.41
C GLY A 213 -3.56 12.17 10.71
N ASP A 214 -2.80 12.25 9.61
CA ASP A 214 -2.87 13.35 8.64
C ASP A 214 -4.12 13.14 7.77
N ALA A 215 -5.28 13.50 8.31
CA ALA A 215 -6.56 13.27 7.67
C ALA A 215 -6.81 14.23 6.50
N ASN A 216 -6.21 15.43 6.51
CA ASN A 216 -6.37 16.38 5.41
C ASN A 216 -5.33 16.19 4.28
N GLY A 217 -4.26 15.44 4.52
CA GLY A 217 -3.23 15.11 3.53
C GLY A 217 -2.21 16.22 3.30
N ASP A 218 -1.96 17.06 4.31
CA ASP A 218 -0.99 18.17 4.24
C ASP A 218 0.42 17.82 4.79
N ASN A 219 0.63 16.55 5.16
CA ASN A 219 1.82 16.00 5.81
C ASN A 219 2.14 16.64 7.17
N VAL A 220 1.15 17.18 7.89
CA VAL A 220 1.34 17.75 9.23
C VAL A 220 0.16 17.41 10.13
N ILE A 221 0.38 16.60 11.16
CA ILE A 221 -0.66 16.29 12.16
C ILE A 221 -0.99 17.54 13.00
N ASN A 222 -2.17 18.10 12.79
CA ASN A 222 -2.62 19.34 13.40
C ASN A 222 -4.15 19.35 13.69
N VAL A 223 -4.70 20.52 14.02
CA VAL A 223 -6.12 20.66 14.38
C VAL A 223 -7.06 20.49 13.17
N PHE A 224 -6.59 20.77 11.96
CA PHE A 224 -7.34 20.60 10.72
C PHE A 224 -7.57 19.13 10.40
N ASP A 225 -6.69 18.22 10.83
CA ASP A 225 -6.95 16.76 10.73
C ASP A 225 -8.10 16.32 11.61
N THR A 226 -8.14 16.83 12.85
CA THR A 226 -9.24 16.55 13.77
C THR A 226 -10.56 17.06 13.18
N ALA A 227 -10.54 18.22 12.53
CA ALA A 227 -11.69 18.78 11.83
C ALA A 227 -12.09 17.94 10.61
N ALA A 228 -11.12 17.42 9.83
CA ALA A 228 -11.38 16.57 8.67
C ALA A 228 -12.04 15.24 9.06
N VAL A 229 -11.52 14.55 10.08
CA VAL A 229 -12.15 13.32 10.61
C VAL A 229 -13.57 13.62 11.12
N THR A 230 -13.76 14.76 11.79
CA THR A 230 -15.08 15.16 12.28
C THR A 230 -16.06 15.46 11.15
N ALA A 231 -15.61 16.18 10.11
CA ALA A 231 -16.42 16.53 8.96
C ALA A 231 -16.87 15.28 8.19
N GLU A 232 -15.98 14.29 8.05
CA GLU A 232 -16.33 13.02 7.43
C GLU A 232 -17.40 12.27 8.23
N ARG A 233 -17.19 12.13 9.54
CA ARG A 233 -18.10 11.40 10.42
C ARG A 233 -19.48 12.06 10.53
N VAL A 234 -19.54 13.39 10.58
CA VAL A 234 -20.78 14.13 10.86
C VAL A 234 -21.50 14.55 9.58
N ASN A 235 -20.76 14.96 8.56
CA ASN A 235 -21.31 15.56 7.34
C ASN A 235 -21.11 14.69 6.09
N GLY A 236 -20.34 13.60 6.18
CA GLY A 236 -20.05 12.71 5.05
C GLY A 236 -19.02 13.26 4.06
N THR A 237 -18.34 14.38 4.37
CA THR A 237 -17.27 14.91 3.52
C THR A 237 -16.01 14.08 3.70
N LEU A 238 -15.71 13.22 2.73
CA LEU A 238 -14.56 12.31 2.80
C LEU A 238 -13.24 13.09 2.85
N ALA A 239 -12.41 12.78 3.85
CA ALA A 239 -11.10 13.37 4.00
C ALA A 239 -10.10 12.80 2.97
N SER A 240 -9.22 13.64 2.43
CA SER A 240 -8.26 13.28 1.37
C SER A 240 -7.02 12.52 1.87
N GLY A 241 -6.69 12.66 3.15
CA GLY A 241 -5.54 12.00 3.79
C GLY A 241 -5.92 10.66 4.42
N GLN A 242 -5.41 10.39 5.63
CA GLN A 242 -5.56 9.16 6.40
C GLN A 242 -6.44 9.37 7.66
N PRO A 243 -7.78 9.40 7.52
CA PRO A 243 -8.69 9.71 8.63
C PRO A 243 -8.90 8.56 9.63
N ASP A 244 -8.65 7.30 9.25
CA ASP A 244 -8.72 6.13 10.15
C ASP A 244 -7.43 6.02 10.98
N CYS A 245 -7.29 6.92 11.95
CA CYS A 245 -6.10 7.02 12.80
C CYS A 245 -5.93 5.81 13.72
N THR A 246 -7.01 5.16 14.15
CA THR A 246 -6.95 3.94 14.96
C THR A 246 -6.65 2.68 14.15
N GLU A 247 -6.68 2.83 12.82
CA GLU A 247 -6.40 1.80 11.83
C GLU A 247 -7.30 0.59 12.00
N ASP A 248 -8.58 0.80 12.36
CA ASP A 248 -9.55 -0.25 12.69
C ASP A 248 -10.53 -0.59 11.55
N GLY A 249 -10.41 0.11 10.43
CA GLY A 249 -11.24 -0.07 9.24
C GLY A 249 -12.54 0.72 9.29
N ALA A 250 -12.76 1.55 10.30
CA ALA A 250 -13.92 2.41 10.43
C ALA A 250 -13.52 3.83 10.87
N ILE A 251 -14.15 4.84 10.30
CA ILE A 251 -13.89 6.24 10.67
C ILE A 251 -14.94 6.67 11.69
N ASN A 252 -14.51 6.89 12.93
CA ASN A 252 -15.38 7.11 14.07
C ASN A 252 -14.77 8.11 15.09
N VAL A 253 -15.38 8.22 16.27
CA VAL A 253 -14.95 9.19 17.30
C VAL A 253 -13.57 8.83 17.90
N PHE A 254 -13.20 7.56 17.91
CA PHE A 254 -11.90 7.11 18.39
C PHE A 254 -10.77 7.58 17.48
N ASP A 255 -11.01 7.76 16.18
CA ASP A 255 -10.03 8.35 15.26
C ASP A 255 -9.80 9.82 15.54
N THR A 256 -10.87 10.56 15.85
CA THR A 256 -10.75 11.96 16.27
C THR A 256 -9.88 12.07 17.53
N ASN A 257 -10.12 11.21 18.52
CA ASN A 257 -9.31 11.18 19.75
C ASN A 257 -7.87 10.73 19.49
N CYS A 258 -7.66 9.79 18.56
CA CYS A 258 -6.34 9.34 18.15
C CYS A 258 -5.52 10.48 17.55
N VAL A 259 -6.07 11.26 16.62
CA VAL A 259 -5.39 12.43 16.04
C VAL A 259 -5.02 13.45 17.12
N VAL A 260 -5.94 13.73 18.05
CA VAL A 260 -5.67 14.61 19.19
C VAL A 260 -4.51 14.09 20.05
N ALA A 261 -4.47 12.78 20.33
CA ALA A 261 -3.40 12.17 21.10
C ALA A 261 -2.04 12.25 20.38
N LEU A 262 -1.99 11.98 19.07
CA LEU A 262 -0.76 12.11 18.28
C LEU A 262 -0.23 13.54 18.28
N ARG A 263 -1.12 14.53 18.14
CA ARG A 263 -0.77 15.95 18.22
C ARG A 263 -0.21 16.32 19.59
N LEU A 264 -0.83 15.88 20.68
CA LEU A 264 -0.36 16.15 22.05
C LEU A 264 0.99 15.46 22.35
N ALA A 265 1.24 14.33 21.71
CA ALA A 265 2.53 13.63 21.76
C ALA A 265 3.57 14.20 20.79
N SER A 266 3.24 15.26 20.03
CA SER A 266 4.11 15.87 19.01
C SER A 266 4.66 14.85 18.00
N VAL A 267 3.84 13.85 17.64
CA VAL A 267 4.19 12.89 16.60
C VAL A 267 4.27 13.64 15.26
N THR A 268 5.33 13.39 14.51
CA THR A 268 5.54 13.95 13.18
C THR A 268 5.33 12.88 12.11
N CYS A 269 5.04 13.31 10.89
CA CYS A 269 5.04 12.42 9.74
C CYS A 269 6.46 11.89 9.48
N ASN A 270 6.56 10.63 9.09
CA ASN A 270 7.83 9.96 8.78
C ASN A 270 8.46 10.48 7.48
#